data_AF-A0A973EPP9-F1
#
_entry.id   AF-A0A973EPP9-F1
#
_cell.length_a   1.000
_cell.length_b   1.000
_cell.length_c   1.000
_cell.angle_alpha   90.00
_cell.angle_beta   90.00
_cell.angle_gamma   90.00
#
_symmetry.space_group_name_H-M   'P 1'
#
loop_
_entity.id
_entity.type
_entity.pdbx_description
1 polymer ?
#
loop_
_entity_poly.entity_id
_entity_poly.type
_entity_poly.pdbx_seq_one_letter_code
_entity_poly.pdbx_strand_id
1 'polypeptide(L)' 'MSLYIKTDDYRKHGISKYSDPDMIRAVVQKELNIDRVFISFVNKHEYIRVDFLKPRPPRRTRRRPHHRKASENTQQA' A
#
# COMPACT_ATOMS: atom_id res chain seq x y z
N MET A 1 7.86 5.66 -8.53
CA MET A 1 7.79 5.57 -10.00
C MET A 1 6.32 5.41 -10.36
N SER A 2 5.88 6.07 -11.41
CA SER A 2 4.47 6.13 -11.80
C SER A 2 4.34 5.71 -13.26
N LEU A 3 3.34 4.89 -13.55
CA LEU A 3 2.96 4.46 -14.88
C LEU A 3 1.58 5.03 -15.21
N TYR A 4 1.41 5.52 -16.44
CA TYR A 4 0.12 5.98 -16.94
C TYR A 4 -0.35 5.03 -18.01
N ILE A 5 -1.55 4.49 -17.84
CA ILE A 5 -2.14 3.54 -18.77
C ILE A 5 -3.46 4.12 -19.26
N LYS A 6 -3.75 4.00 -20.56
CA LYS A 6 -5.05 4.44 -21.07
C LYS A 6 -6.13 3.54 -20.48
N THR A 7 -7.21 4.14 -19.98
CA THR A 7 -8.33 3.37 -19.44
C THR A 7 -8.93 2.42 -20.49
N ASP A 8 -8.88 2.82 -21.77
CA ASP A 8 -9.40 2.01 -22.87
C ASP A 8 -8.64 0.69 -23.08
N ASP A 9 -7.33 0.66 -22.79
CA ASP A 9 -6.50 -0.56 -22.89
C ASP A 9 -6.97 -1.66 -21.92
N TYR A 10 -7.66 -1.26 -20.84
CA TYR A 10 -8.22 -2.17 -19.86
C TYR A 10 -9.69 -2.53 -20.10
N ARG A 11 -10.31 -2.08 -21.20
CA ARG A 11 -11.68 -2.51 -21.56
C ARG A 11 -11.80 -4.02 -21.70
N LYS A 12 -10.76 -4.70 -22.19
CA LYS A 12 -10.67 -6.17 -22.26
C LYS A 12 -10.84 -6.85 -20.89
N HIS A 13 -10.57 -6.14 -19.80
CA HIS A 13 -10.72 -6.60 -18.42
C HIS A 13 -12.03 -6.12 -17.77
N GLY A 14 -12.95 -5.55 -18.55
CA GLY A 14 -14.20 -4.98 -18.03
C GLY A 14 -13.99 -3.66 -17.27
N ILE A 15 -12.84 -3.01 -17.44
CA ILE A 15 -12.55 -1.73 -16.81
C ILE A 15 -13.08 -0.59 -17.69
N SER A 16 -13.73 0.37 -17.04
CA SER A 16 -14.23 1.59 -17.63
C SER A 16 -13.92 2.77 -16.71
N LYS A 17 -14.26 3.98 -17.15
CA LYS A 17 -14.19 5.19 -16.33
C LYS A 17 -15.04 5.18 -15.05
N TYR A 18 -15.96 4.22 -14.91
CA TYR A 18 -16.80 4.05 -13.72
C TYR A 18 -16.40 2.86 -12.86
N SER A 19 -15.35 2.13 -13.25
CA SER A 19 -14.89 0.96 -12.51
C SER A 19 -14.26 1.37 -11.19
N ASP A 20 -14.46 0.50 -10.19
CA ASP A 20 -13.91 0.70 -8.87
C ASP A 20 -12.36 0.63 -8.90
N PRO A 21 -11.64 1.61 -8.32
CA PRO A 21 -10.18 1.55 -8.18
C PRO A 21 -9.64 0.24 -7.59
N ASP A 22 -10.37 -0.44 -6.71
CA ASP A 22 -9.92 -1.72 -6.12
C ASP A 22 -9.99 -2.88 -7.13
N MET A 23 -10.99 -2.90 -8.00
CA MET A 23 -11.05 -3.85 -9.12
C MET A 23 -9.88 -3.63 -10.08
N ILE A 24 -9.60 -2.37 -10.41
CA ILE A 24 -8.47 -2.01 -11.27
C ILE A 24 -7.16 -2.42 -10.61
N ARG A 25 -7.04 -2.24 -9.29
CA ARG A 25 -5.86 -2.64 -8.52
C ARG A 25 -5.61 -4.13 -8.69
N ALA A 26 -6.63 -4.96 -8.51
CA ALA A 26 -6.48 -6.42 -8.64
C ALA A 26 -6.00 -6.84 -10.05
N VAL A 27 -6.55 -6.23 -11.10
CA VAL A 27 -6.15 -6.53 -12.48
C VAL A 27 -4.70 -6.09 -12.74
N VAL A 28 -4.33 -4.87 -12.37
CA VAL A 28 -2.98 -4.32 -12.55
C VAL A 28 -1.94 -5.11 -11.74
N GLN A 29 -2.26 -5.50 -10.50
CA GLN A 29 -1.39 -6.35 -9.68
C GLN A 29 -1.12 -7.69 -10.36
N LYS A 30 -2.16 -8.31 -10.94
CA LYS A 30 -2.05 -9.59 -11.64
C LYS A 30 -1.25 -9.49 -12.93
N GLU A 31 -1.46 -8.45 -13.74
CA GLU A 31 -0.73 -8.27 -15.00
C GLU A 31 0.74 -7.93 -14.78
N LEU A 32 1.04 -7.05 -13.81
CA LEU A 32 2.40 -6.58 -13.56
C LEU A 32 3.17 -7.46 -12.55
N ASN A 33 2.51 -8.43 -11.92
CA ASN A 33 3.05 -9.27 -10.85
C ASN A 33 3.68 -8.46 -9.70
N ILE A 34 3.00 -7.40 -9.26
CA ILE A 34 3.45 -6.49 -8.21
C ILE A 34 2.37 -6.37 -7.14
N ASP A 35 2.74 -6.66 -5.88
CA ASP A 35 1.77 -6.66 -4.78
C ASP A 35 1.28 -5.27 -4.36
N ARG A 36 2.11 -4.22 -4.48
CA ARG A 36 1.80 -2.91 -3.90
C ARG A 36 1.80 -1.81 -4.94
N VAL A 37 0.62 -1.56 -5.47
CA VAL A 37 0.34 -0.45 -6.37
C VAL A 37 -0.76 0.43 -5.80
N PHE A 38 -0.60 1.74 -5.95
CA PHE A 38 -1.68 2.70 -5.75
C PHE A 38 -2.25 3.09 -7.11
N ILE A 39 -3.57 3.21 -7.19
CA ILE A 39 -4.28 3.50 -8.43
C ILE A 39 -5.13 4.74 -8.25
N SER A 40 -5.08 5.62 -9.25
CA SER A 40 -5.96 6.78 -9.35
C SER A 40 -6.33 7.03 -10.80
N PHE A 41 -7.52 7.57 -11.02
CA PHE A 41 -7.88 8.09 -12.34
C PHE A 41 -7.41 9.52 -12.48
N VAL A 42 -6.90 9.84 -13.66
CA VAL A 42 -6.46 11.20 -14.01
C VAL A 42 -7.07 11.60 -15.35
N ASN A 43 -7.07 12.91 -15.60
CA ASN A 43 -7.62 13.50 -16.82
C ASN A 43 -9.04 13.00 -17.15
N LYS A 44 -10.00 13.26 -16.26
CA LYS A 44 -11.40 12.85 -16.43
C LYS A 44 -11.59 11.34 -16.70
N HIS A 45 -10.74 10.49 -16.09
CA HIS A 45 -10.72 9.03 -16.25
C HIS A 45 -10.23 8.53 -17.63
N GLU A 46 -9.56 9.37 -18.41
CA GLU A 46 -8.90 8.94 -19.65
C GLU A 46 -7.71 8.01 -19.36
N TYR A 47 -7.00 8.26 -18.25
CA TYR A 47 -5.86 7.46 -17.83
C TYR A 47 -6.01 6.95 -16.40
N ILE A 48 -5.43 5.78 -16.20
CA ILE A 48 -5.18 5.15 -14.90
C ILE A 48 -3.72 5.44 -14.56
N ARG A 49 -3.50 6.19 -13.48
CA ARG A 49 -2.18 6.39 -12.88
C ARG A 49 -1.93 5.28 -11.87
N VAL A 50 -0.85 4.54 -12.08
CA VAL A 50 -0.37 3.44 -11.24
C VAL A 50 0.94 3.87 -10.57
N ASP A 51 0.92 4.04 -9.26
CA ASP A 51 2.12 4.34 -8.47
C ASP A 51 2.66 3.06 -7.82
N PHE A 52 3.90 2.68 -8.15
CA PHE A 52 4.57 1.54 -7.54
C PHE A 52 5.06 1.91 -6.14
N LEU A 53 4.47 1.28 -5.12
CA LEU A 53 4.85 1.51 -3.73
C LEU A 53 6.04 0.62 -3.38
N LYS A 54 7.08 1.21 -2.79
CA LYS A 54 8.20 0.43 -2.26
C LYS A 54 7.67 -0.54 -1.19
N PRO A 55 8.22 -1.77 -1.11
CA PRO A 55 7.91 -2.67 -0.01
C PRO A 55 8.17 -1.94 1.30
N ARG A 56 7.15 -1.91 2.18
CA ARG A 56 7.26 -1.23 3.47
C ARG A 56 8.30 -2.01 4.28
N PRO A 57 9.36 -1.37 4.79
CA PRO A 57 10.33 -2.07 5.60
C PRO A 57 9.61 -2.76 6.76
N PRO A 58 10.01 -3.99 7.11
CA PRO A 58 9.39 -4.71 8.20
C PRO A 58 9.39 -3.82 9.44
N ARG A 59 8.20 -3.59 10.02
CA ARG A 59 8.07 -2.80 11.23
C ARG A 59 8.92 -3.48 12.30
N ARG A 60 10.07 -2.89 12.64
CA ARG A 60 10.80 -3.26 13.84
C ARG A 60 9.81 -3.09 14.98
N THR A 61 9.39 -4.20 15.58
CA THR A 61 8.70 -4.19 16.86
C THR A 61 9.66 -3.48 17.81
N ARG A 62 9.37 -2.21 18.12
CA ARG A 62 10.05 -1.51 19.21
C ARG A 62 9.71 -2.30 20.46
N ARG A 63 10.57 -3.26 20.83
CA ARG A 63 10.57 -3.88 22.15
C ARG A 63 10.71 -2.71 23.12
N ARG A 64 9.58 -2.28 23.68
CA ARG A 64 9.57 -1.38 24.83
C ARG A 64 10.42 -2.09 25.90
N PRO A 65 11.54 -1.52 26.35
CA PRO A 65 12.19 -2.05 27.53
C PRO A 65 11.17 -1.92 28.66
N HIS A 66 10.68 -3.06 29.13
CA HIS A 66 9.88 -3.11 30.33
C HIS A 66 10.79 -2.63 31.46
N HIS A 67 10.61 -1.38 31.89
CA HIS A 67 11.30 -0.85 33.06
C HIS A 67 10.75 -1.60 34.28
N ARG A 68 11.32 -2.77 34.60
CA ARG A 68 11.16 -3.41 35.91
C ARG A 68 11.76 -2.45 36.92
N LYS A 69 10.92 -1.69 37.63
CA LYS A 69 11.32 -1.09 38.90
C LYS A 69 11.36 -2.23 39.91
N ALA A 70 12.54 -2.81 40.10
CA ALA A 70 12.87 -3.57 41.30
C ALA A 70 13.56 -2.59 42.26
N SER A 71 12.88 -2.23 43.33
CA SER A 71 13.50 -1.60 44.50
C SER A 71 12.68 -2.00 45.72
N GLU A 72 12.79 -3.28 46.06
CA GLU A 72 12.54 -3.78 47.41
C GLU A 72 13.72 -3.36 48.30
N ASN A 73 13.40 -2.89 49.50
CA ASN A 73 14.26 -2.81 50.69
C ASN A 73 15.60 -2.07 50.59
N THR A 74 15.64 -0.90 51.24
CA THR A 74 16.83 -0.52 52.01
C THR A 74 16.41 -0.23 53.45
N GLN A 75 17.23 -0.77 54.35
CA GLN A 75 17.03 -1.04 55.76
C GLN A 75 17.01 0.23 56.63
N GLN A 76 16.34 0.10 57.78
CA GLN A 76 16.72 0.55 59.14
C GLN A 76 17.32 1.96 59.35
N ALA A 77 16.64 2.78 60.15
CA ALA A 77 17.13 3.34 61.43
C ALA A 77 15.96 3.99 62.19
#